data_AF-A0A958TA95-F1
#
_entry.id   AF-A0A958TA95-F1
#
_cell.length_a   1.000
_cell.length_b   1.000
_cell.length_c   1.000
_cell.angle_alpha   90.00
_cell.angle_beta   90.00
_cell.angle_gamma   90.00
#
_symmetry.space_group_name_H-M   'P 1'
#
loop_
_entity.id
_entity.type
_entity.pdbx_description
1 polymer ?
#
loop_
_entity_poly.entity_id
_entity_poly.type
_entity_poly.pdbx_seq_one_letter_code
_entity_poly.pdbx_strand_id
1 'polypeptide(L)'
;DCTKDALYEDANLYLWGNDFLVAPVTISKEEKKTIYFPKTSNWFDFYSDKKYKAGSITFYSLEEDKIPTFVRGGSFIPMAKPMQSTKEYNGNELILHYYFDDEVEGSKYQTYNDNGLTANAYEKGEYELMEFEAEQEGNILEVELEAKMGSHYQTSVKTITLVIHNMDEPVKVKHNKKKQKFNYNNANRTLTIPLEWNTKDKLELNIKLSKK
;
A
#
# COMPACT_ATOMS: atom_id res chain seq x y z
N ASP A 1 -23.57 12.90 14.06
CA ASP A 1 -22.16 12.97 14.49
C ASP A 1 -21.75 11.67 15.14
N CYS A 2 -20.70 11.03 14.64
CA CYS A 2 -20.04 9.94 15.36
C CYS A 2 -19.13 10.62 16.39
N THR A 3 -19.54 10.59 17.66
CA THR A 3 -18.74 11.14 18.76
C THR A 3 -17.55 10.22 19.03
N LYS A 4 -16.48 10.73 19.65
CA LYS A 4 -15.33 9.91 20.05
C LYS A 4 -15.75 8.72 20.91
N ASP A 5 -16.74 8.92 21.77
CA ASP A 5 -17.29 7.88 22.66
C ASP A 5 -18.01 6.77 21.88
N ALA A 6 -18.75 7.12 20.83
CA ALA A 6 -19.41 6.13 19.97
C ALA A 6 -18.41 5.21 19.23
N LEU A 7 -17.17 5.66 18.99
CA LEU A 7 -16.14 4.83 18.36
C LEU A 7 -15.53 3.79 19.31
N TYR A 8 -15.57 4.01 20.63
CA TYR A 8 -15.11 3.00 21.60
C TYR A 8 -16.06 1.80 21.69
N GLU A 9 -17.32 1.99 21.31
CA GLU A 9 -18.35 0.95 21.36
C GLU A 9 -18.59 0.28 19.99
N ASP A 10 -17.99 0.80 18.90
CA ASP A 10 -18.18 0.23 17.58
C ASP A 10 -17.35 -1.05 17.39
N ALA A 11 -18.02 -2.19 17.50
CA ALA A 11 -17.45 -3.52 17.27
C ALA A 11 -17.65 -4.03 15.82
N ASN A 12 -18.16 -3.21 14.91
CA ASN A 12 -18.46 -3.62 13.52
C ASN A 12 -17.33 -3.32 12.53
N LEU A 13 -16.29 -2.64 13.00
CA LEU A 13 -15.23 -2.05 12.20
C LEU A 13 -13.92 -2.14 12.98
N TYR A 14 -12.84 -2.54 12.32
CA TYR A 14 -11.52 -2.55 12.95
C TYR A 14 -10.42 -2.19 11.96
N LEU A 15 -9.29 -1.74 12.49
CA LEU A 15 -8.07 -1.57 11.71
C LEU A 15 -7.26 -2.87 11.72
N TRP A 16 -6.88 -3.35 10.53
CA TRP A 16 -5.91 -4.42 10.36
C TRP A 16 -4.55 -3.83 10.01
N GLY A 17 -3.64 -3.85 10.97
CA GLY A 17 -2.45 -3.01 10.91
C GLY A 17 -2.83 -1.53 10.91
N ASN A 18 -2.01 -0.69 10.24
CA ASN A 18 -2.23 0.75 10.19
C ASN A 18 -3.07 1.19 8.98
N ASP A 19 -3.20 0.32 7.97
CA ASP A 19 -3.52 0.74 6.61
C ASP A 19 -4.78 0.11 6.04
N PHE A 20 -5.35 -0.91 6.71
CA PHE A 20 -6.62 -1.50 6.32
C PHE A 20 -7.70 -1.20 7.35
N LEU A 21 -8.87 -0.79 6.85
CA LEU A 21 -10.11 -0.70 7.60
C LEU A 21 -11.03 -1.83 7.12
N VAL A 22 -11.45 -2.70 8.03
CA VAL A 22 -12.21 -3.90 7.70
C VAL A 22 -13.55 -3.87 8.42
N ALA A 23 -14.63 -4.10 7.69
CA ALA A 23 -15.99 -4.13 8.22
C ALA A 23 -16.65 -5.51 7.97
N PRO A 24 -16.43 -6.51 8.86
CA PRO A 24 -17.01 -7.84 8.69
C PRO A 24 -18.55 -7.83 8.57
N VAL A 25 -19.07 -8.73 7.75
CA VAL A 25 -20.52 -9.00 7.65
C VAL A 25 -20.85 -10.17 8.56
N THR A 26 -21.55 -9.88 9.66
CA THR A 26 -21.88 -10.86 10.71
C THR A 26 -23.39 -11.12 10.82
N ILE A 27 -24.19 -10.41 10.03
CA ILE A 27 -25.64 -10.55 9.96
C ILE A 27 -26.00 -11.25 8.64
N SER A 28 -26.72 -12.37 8.74
CA SER A 28 -27.14 -13.12 7.57
C SER A 28 -28.07 -12.29 6.68
N LYS A 29 -27.83 -12.32 5.36
CA LYS A 29 -28.63 -11.61 4.33
C LYS A 29 -28.68 -10.10 4.51
N GLU A 30 -27.73 -9.51 5.23
CA GLU A 30 -27.55 -8.07 5.23
C GLU A 30 -27.15 -7.62 3.81
N GLU A 31 -27.90 -6.68 3.23
CA GLU A 31 -27.62 -6.16 1.87
C GLU A 31 -26.78 -4.87 1.93
N LYS A 32 -26.80 -4.17 3.06
CA LYS A 32 -26.10 -2.90 3.25
C LYS A 32 -25.55 -2.79 4.65
N LYS A 33 -24.36 -2.20 4.75
CA LYS A 33 -23.70 -1.88 6.02
C LYS A 33 -23.41 -0.39 6.10
N THR A 34 -23.63 0.21 7.27
CA THR A 34 -23.20 1.58 7.54
C THR A 34 -21.73 1.57 7.92
N ILE A 35 -20.90 2.32 7.20
CA ILE A 35 -19.45 2.36 7.43
C ILE A 35 -19.05 3.80 7.72
N TYR A 36 -18.39 4.02 8.85
CA TYR A 36 -17.73 5.28 9.17
C TYR A 36 -16.27 5.22 8.71
N PHE A 37 -15.85 6.23 7.97
CA PHE A 37 -14.46 6.40 7.54
C PHE A 37 -13.75 7.36 8.48
N PRO A 38 -12.67 6.95 9.18
CA PRO A 38 -11.92 7.82 10.08
C PRO A 38 -11.49 9.15 9.45
N LYS A 39 -11.55 10.24 10.23
CA LYS A 39 -11.24 11.61 9.79
C LYS A 39 -9.77 11.87 9.42
N THR A 40 -8.86 10.95 9.74
CA THR A 40 -7.42 11.16 9.60
C THR A 40 -6.92 11.02 8.17
N SER A 41 -7.65 10.32 7.30
CA SER A 41 -7.26 10.06 5.92
C SER A 41 -8.50 9.71 5.09
N ASN A 42 -8.42 9.89 3.77
CA ASN A 42 -9.38 9.25 2.89
C ASN A 42 -9.09 7.74 2.81
N TRP A 43 -10.07 7.00 2.32
CA TRP A 43 -10.03 5.54 2.24
C TRP A 43 -10.42 5.08 0.85
N PHE A 44 -9.80 4.01 0.37
CA PHE A 44 -10.01 3.46 -0.95
C PHE A 44 -10.60 2.07 -0.82
N ASP A 45 -11.68 1.79 -1.53
CA ASP A 45 -12.19 0.44 -1.65
C ASP A 45 -11.13 -0.50 -2.20
N PHE A 46 -10.81 -1.57 -1.46
CA PHE A 46 -9.74 -2.50 -1.84
C PHE A 46 -10.02 -3.22 -3.17
N TYR A 47 -11.29 -3.36 -3.56
CA TYR A 47 -11.70 -4.11 -4.74
C TYR A 47 -11.93 -3.21 -5.96
N SER A 48 -12.42 -1.99 -5.74
CA SER A 48 -12.89 -1.09 -6.81
C SER A 48 -12.11 0.21 -6.93
N ASP A 49 -11.14 0.47 -6.06
CA ASP A 49 -10.37 1.74 -5.97
C ASP A 49 -11.23 2.98 -5.70
N LYS A 50 -12.49 2.82 -5.33
CA LYS A 50 -13.38 3.94 -5.03
C LYS A 50 -12.91 4.69 -3.78
N LYS A 51 -12.64 6.00 -3.94
CA LYS A 51 -12.30 6.89 -2.83
C LYS A 51 -13.52 7.24 -1.98
N TYR A 52 -13.37 7.15 -0.66
CA TYR A 52 -14.29 7.58 0.38
C TYR A 52 -13.64 8.68 1.20
N LYS A 53 -14.39 9.76 1.43
CA LYS A 53 -13.85 10.95 2.10
C LYS A 53 -13.63 10.70 3.59
N ALA A 54 -12.53 11.24 4.12
CA ALA A 54 -12.24 11.26 5.54
C ALA A 54 -13.42 11.79 6.36
N GLY A 55 -13.79 11.09 7.44
CA GLY A 55 -14.87 11.47 8.35
C GLY A 55 -16.28 11.23 7.82
N SER A 56 -16.43 10.67 6.63
CA SER A 56 -17.75 10.39 6.06
C SER A 56 -18.38 9.12 6.64
N ILE A 57 -19.71 9.03 6.51
CA ILE A 57 -20.47 7.81 6.78
C ILE A 57 -21.14 7.42 5.47
N THR A 58 -21.02 6.15 5.10
CA THR A 58 -21.60 5.63 3.86
C THR A 58 -22.47 4.41 4.13
N PHE A 59 -23.60 4.33 3.44
CA PHE A 59 -24.38 3.09 3.29
C PHE A 59 -23.75 2.26 2.17
N TYR A 60 -22.86 1.35 2.54
CA TYR A 60 -22.13 0.49 1.62
C TYR A 60 -23.00 -0.69 1.21
N SER A 61 -23.09 -0.97 -0.09
CA SER A 61 -23.84 -2.14 -0.60
C SER A 61 -22.96 -3.38 -0.55
N LEU A 62 -23.43 -4.42 0.11
CA LEU A 62 -22.67 -5.65 0.32
C LEU A 62 -22.72 -6.53 -0.94
N GLU A 63 -21.61 -7.20 -1.20
CA GLU A 63 -21.47 -8.20 -2.26
C GLU A 63 -21.14 -9.54 -1.60
N GLU A 64 -21.72 -10.63 -2.09
CA GLU A 64 -21.64 -11.95 -1.43
C GLU A 64 -20.21 -12.51 -1.35
N ASP A 65 -19.36 -12.15 -2.32
CA ASP A 65 -17.99 -12.63 -2.47
C ASP A 65 -16.93 -11.69 -1.86
N LYS A 66 -17.34 -10.64 -1.14
CA LYS A 66 -16.42 -9.62 -0.59
C LYS A 66 -16.73 -9.29 0.86
N ILE A 67 -15.67 -9.14 1.64
CA ILE A 67 -15.75 -8.48 2.94
C ILE A 67 -15.36 -7.02 2.72
N PRO A 68 -16.20 -6.02 3.08
CA PRO A 68 -15.86 -4.62 2.91
C PRO A 68 -14.51 -4.29 3.55
N THR A 69 -13.56 -3.93 2.70
CA THR A 69 -12.16 -3.71 3.06
C THR A 69 -11.69 -2.45 2.36
N PHE A 70 -11.06 -1.55 3.11
CA PHE A 70 -10.63 -0.26 2.61
C PHE A 70 -9.18 -0.01 2.96
N VAL A 71 -8.43 0.56 2.03
CA VAL A 71 -7.03 0.93 2.21
C VAL A 71 -6.92 2.43 2.47
N ARG A 72 -6.11 2.80 3.44
CA ARG A 72 -5.87 4.21 3.78
C ARG A 72 -5.13 4.92 2.63
N GLY A 73 -5.50 6.16 2.35
CA GLY A 73 -4.76 7.01 1.41
C GLY A 73 -3.34 7.28 1.90
N GLY A 74 -2.38 7.19 0.98
CA GLY A 74 -0.94 7.27 1.27
C GLY A 74 -0.32 5.96 1.74
N SER A 75 -1.05 4.84 1.75
CA SER A 75 -0.48 3.58 2.24
C SER A 75 0.31 2.84 1.17
N PHE A 76 1.46 2.31 1.57
CA PHE A 76 2.18 1.27 0.84
C PHE A 76 1.75 -0.11 1.33
N ILE A 77 1.34 -0.98 0.41
CA ILE A 77 0.93 -2.36 0.71
C ILE A 77 1.85 -3.31 -0.07
N PRO A 78 2.87 -3.89 0.59
CA PRO A 78 3.70 -4.93 -0.01
C PRO A 78 2.92 -6.25 -0.12
N MET A 79 2.91 -6.86 -1.30
CA MET A 79 2.27 -8.14 -1.57
C MET A 79 3.22 -9.12 -2.27
N ALA A 80 3.16 -10.38 -1.87
CA ALA A 80 3.77 -11.47 -2.62
C ALA A 80 2.83 -11.93 -3.74
N LYS A 81 3.39 -12.60 -4.75
CA LYS A 81 2.56 -13.36 -5.70
C LYS A 81 1.83 -14.49 -4.97
N PRO A 82 0.63 -14.88 -5.41
CA PRO A 82 -0.06 -16.05 -4.88
C PRO A 82 0.83 -17.30 -4.94
N MET A 83 0.84 -18.07 -3.86
CA MET A 83 1.62 -19.30 -3.71
C MET A 83 0.80 -20.32 -2.90
N GLN A 84 1.14 -21.61 -3.04
CA GLN A 84 0.41 -22.67 -2.32
C GLN A 84 0.91 -22.85 -0.89
N SER A 85 2.14 -22.44 -0.62
CA SER A 85 2.80 -22.60 0.67
C SER A 85 3.80 -21.48 0.93
N THR A 86 3.96 -21.07 2.18
CA THR A 86 4.99 -20.10 2.58
C THR A 86 6.41 -20.58 2.32
N LYS A 87 6.62 -21.89 2.08
CA LYS A 87 7.91 -22.45 1.65
C LYS A 87 8.34 -21.96 0.27
N GLU A 88 7.40 -21.50 -0.56
CA GLU A 88 7.66 -20.96 -1.91
C GLU A 88 7.89 -19.45 -1.88
N TYR A 89 7.79 -18.81 -0.70
CA TYR A 89 7.97 -17.37 -0.57
C TYR A 89 9.37 -16.95 -1.02
N ASN A 90 9.41 -15.97 -1.92
CA ASN A 90 10.64 -15.35 -2.40
C ASN A 90 10.61 -13.86 -2.05
N GLY A 91 11.34 -13.47 -0.99
CA GLY A 91 11.45 -12.07 -0.57
C GLY A 91 12.15 -11.14 -1.56
N ASN A 92 12.62 -11.64 -2.70
CA ASN A 92 13.18 -10.84 -3.81
C ASN A 92 12.16 -10.53 -4.91
N GLU A 93 10.93 -11.02 -4.82
CA GLU A 93 9.83 -10.68 -5.74
C GLU A 93 8.69 -10.02 -4.98
N LEU A 94 8.41 -8.75 -5.30
CA LEU A 94 7.43 -7.95 -4.58
C LEU A 94 6.49 -7.21 -5.54
N ILE A 95 5.20 -7.21 -5.23
CA ILE A 95 4.24 -6.27 -5.80
C ILE A 95 4.00 -5.21 -4.74
N LEU A 96 4.45 -3.98 -5.00
CA LEU A 96 4.32 -2.88 -4.06
C LEU A 96 3.17 -1.99 -4.52
N HIS A 97 2.04 -2.06 -3.82
CA HIS A 97 0.92 -1.16 -4.08
C HIS A 97 1.11 0.14 -3.31
N TYR A 98 0.83 1.28 -3.92
CA TYR A 98 0.78 2.59 -3.28
C TYR A 98 -0.56 3.26 -3.60
N TYR A 99 -1.34 3.60 -2.58
CA TYR A 99 -2.64 4.23 -2.74
C TYR A 99 -2.48 5.75 -2.73
N PHE A 100 -2.21 6.33 -3.91
CA PHE A 100 -1.97 7.77 -4.02
C PHE A 100 -3.21 8.59 -3.65
N ASP A 101 -2.99 9.58 -2.78
CA ASP A 101 -3.98 10.56 -2.38
C ASP A 101 -3.33 11.94 -2.37
N ASP A 102 -3.88 12.86 -3.14
CA ASP A 102 -3.36 14.23 -3.30
C ASP A 102 -3.57 15.11 -2.05
N GLU A 103 -4.29 14.60 -1.05
CA GLU A 103 -4.41 15.21 0.27
C GLU A 103 -3.35 14.71 1.27
N VAL A 104 -2.46 13.80 0.85
CA VAL A 104 -1.37 13.26 1.68
C VAL A 104 -0.03 13.81 1.18
N GLU A 105 0.63 14.61 2.01
CA GLU A 105 1.92 15.25 1.66
C GLU A 105 3.09 14.26 1.60
N GLY A 106 3.10 13.30 2.53
CA GLY A 106 4.17 12.34 2.71
C GLY A 106 3.69 11.03 3.31
N SER A 107 4.37 9.93 3.00
CA SER A 107 4.02 8.59 3.42
C SER A 107 5.28 7.77 3.67
N LYS A 108 5.30 6.98 4.73
CA LYS A 108 6.40 6.06 5.06
C LYS A 108 5.85 4.71 5.49
N TYR A 109 6.47 3.65 5.01
CA TYR A 109 6.18 2.28 5.40
C TYR A 109 7.47 1.49 5.57
N GLN A 110 7.49 0.54 6.50
CA GLN A 110 8.62 -0.37 6.69
C GLN A 110 8.11 -1.81 6.72
N THR A 111 8.73 -2.68 5.92
CA THR A 111 8.47 -4.12 5.94
C THR A 111 9.70 -4.89 6.42
N TYR A 112 9.44 -5.95 7.18
CA TYR A 112 10.45 -6.87 7.69
C TYR A 112 10.50 -8.13 6.82
N ASN A 113 11.71 -8.64 6.59
CA ASN A 113 11.95 -9.85 5.82
C ASN A 113 13.08 -10.65 6.48
N ASP A 114 12.87 -11.94 6.72
CA ASP A 114 13.88 -12.89 7.15
C ASP A 114 13.64 -14.25 6.46
N ASN A 115 14.23 -15.33 6.97
CA ASN A 115 14.03 -16.66 6.41
C ASN A 115 12.77 -17.39 6.90
N GLY A 116 12.01 -16.81 7.84
CA GLY A 116 10.80 -17.39 8.45
C GLY A 116 11.01 -18.65 9.30
N LEU A 117 12.25 -19.07 9.54
CA LEU A 117 12.60 -20.33 10.21
C LEU A 117 13.51 -20.14 11.42
N THR A 118 14.45 -19.19 11.36
CA THR A 118 15.38 -18.93 12.47
C THR A 118 14.64 -18.24 13.61
N ALA A 119 14.54 -18.90 14.76
CA ALA A 119 14.12 -18.23 16.00
C ALA A 119 15.11 -17.10 16.34
N ASN A 120 14.57 -15.92 16.67
CA ASN A 120 15.34 -14.71 17.00
C ASN A 120 16.24 -14.25 15.83
N ALA A 121 15.76 -14.34 14.59
CA ALA A 121 16.51 -13.92 13.40
C ALA A 121 16.93 -12.43 13.49
N TYR A 122 16.05 -11.59 14.03
CA TYR A 122 16.33 -10.17 14.24
C TYR A 122 17.57 -9.96 15.15
N GLU A 123 17.58 -10.57 16.33
CA GLU A 123 18.67 -10.48 17.30
C GLU A 123 19.98 -11.07 16.76
N LYS A 124 19.87 -12.07 15.87
CA LYS A 124 21.01 -12.69 15.19
C LYS A 124 21.50 -11.90 13.98
N GLY A 125 20.82 -10.81 13.60
CA GLY A 125 21.17 -10.03 12.42
C GLY A 125 20.86 -10.73 11.09
N GLU A 126 19.97 -11.72 11.08
CA GLU A 126 19.56 -12.50 9.90
C GLU A 126 18.28 -11.92 9.27
N TYR A 127 18.21 -10.60 9.08
CA TYR A 127 17.02 -9.92 8.57
C TYR A 127 17.33 -8.77 7.61
N GLU A 128 16.30 -8.35 6.89
CA GLU A 128 16.24 -7.17 6.05
C GLU A 128 15.01 -6.33 6.43
N LEU A 129 15.20 -5.03 6.56
CA LEU A 129 14.14 -4.03 6.70
C LEU A 129 14.11 -3.20 5.43
N MET A 130 13.02 -3.25 4.67
CA MET A 130 12.81 -2.37 3.52
C MET A 130 11.92 -1.21 3.95
N GLU A 131 12.35 0.01 3.66
CA GLU A 131 11.64 1.26 3.89
C GLU A 131 11.16 1.82 2.55
N PHE A 132 9.90 2.23 2.50
CA PHE A 132 9.26 2.84 1.34
C PHE A 132 8.74 4.21 1.73
N GLU A 133 9.09 5.22 0.94
CA GLU A 133 8.65 6.59 1.17
C GLU A 133 8.03 7.16 -0.11
N ALA A 134 7.01 7.99 0.06
CA ALA A 134 6.43 8.76 -1.02
C ALA A 134 6.18 10.18 -0.54
N GLU A 135 6.60 11.15 -1.33
CA GLU A 135 6.39 12.58 -1.06
C GLU A 135 5.95 13.28 -2.34
N GLN A 136 5.00 14.21 -2.23
CA GLN A 136 4.57 15.00 -3.37
C GLN A 136 5.07 16.44 -3.25
N GLU A 137 5.95 16.84 -4.16
CA GLU A 137 6.37 18.23 -4.33
C GLU A 137 5.78 18.81 -5.63
N GLY A 138 4.76 19.66 -5.48
CA GLY A 138 4.08 20.28 -6.61
C GLY A 138 3.43 19.24 -7.53
N ASN A 139 4.00 19.04 -8.72
CA ASN A 139 3.53 18.05 -9.69
C ASN A 139 4.49 16.87 -9.89
N ILE A 140 5.33 16.61 -8.90
CA ILE A 140 6.21 15.45 -8.88
C ILE A 140 5.84 14.63 -7.64
N LEU A 141 5.50 13.37 -7.86
CA LEU A 141 5.46 12.36 -6.81
C LEU A 141 6.83 11.66 -6.82
N GLU A 142 7.56 11.81 -5.73
CA GLU A 142 8.77 11.07 -5.45
C GLU A 142 8.43 9.78 -4.70
N VAL A 143 9.03 8.67 -5.11
CA VAL A 143 8.92 7.38 -4.41
C VAL A 143 10.32 6.84 -4.18
N GLU A 144 10.67 6.63 -2.91
CA GLU A 144 11.99 6.15 -2.49
C GLU A 144 11.89 4.76 -1.85
N LEU A 145 12.87 3.91 -2.17
CA LEU A 145 13.05 2.59 -1.58
C LEU A 145 14.46 2.51 -1.01
N GLU A 146 14.55 2.21 0.29
CA GLU A 146 15.79 1.98 1.02
C GLU A 146 15.73 0.68 1.79
N ALA A 147 16.88 0.08 2.08
CA ALA A 147 16.93 -1.14 2.88
C ALA A 147 18.05 -1.07 3.93
N LYS A 148 17.76 -1.62 5.11
CA LYS A 148 18.69 -1.80 6.22
C LYS A 148 18.76 -3.27 6.59
N MET A 149 19.96 -3.80 6.67
CA MET A 149 20.21 -5.23 6.82
C MET A 149 20.83 -5.50 8.19
N GLY A 150 20.46 -6.63 8.78
CA GLY A 150 21.18 -7.19 9.91
C GLY A 150 22.60 -7.62 9.50
N SER A 151 23.50 -7.77 10.48
CA SER A 151 24.93 -8.06 10.25
C SER A 151 25.22 -9.36 9.50
N HIS A 152 24.25 -10.28 9.43
CA HIS A 152 24.37 -11.58 8.79
C HIS A 152 23.39 -11.77 7.63
N TYR A 153 22.76 -10.70 7.14
CA TYR A 153 21.91 -10.71 5.96
C TYR A 153 22.63 -10.05 4.78
N GLN A 154 22.54 -10.66 3.60
CA GLN A 154 23.20 -10.16 2.39
C GLN A 154 22.26 -9.31 1.55
N THR A 155 22.80 -8.25 0.95
CA THR A 155 22.06 -7.46 -0.05
C THR A 155 21.70 -8.33 -1.25
N SER A 156 20.57 -8.03 -1.89
CA SER A 156 20.07 -8.76 -3.06
C SER A 156 19.53 -7.80 -4.12
N VAL A 157 19.35 -8.32 -5.33
CA VAL A 157 18.56 -7.64 -6.35
C VAL A 157 17.12 -8.12 -6.23
N LYS A 158 16.18 -7.18 -6.09
CA LYS A 158 14.75 -7.42 -6.01
C LYS A 158 14.07 -7.01 -7.32
N THR A 159 13.11 -7.81 -7.75
CA THR A 159 12.17 -7.46 -8.81
C THR A 159 10.90 -6.92 -8.16
N ILE A 160 10.61 -5.65 -8.41
CA ILE A 160 9.45 -4.95 -7.85
C ILE A 160 8.49 -4.58 -8.97
N THR A 161 7.21 -4.91 -8.79
CA THR A 161 6.13 -4.31 -9.57
C THR A 161 5.48 -3.24 -8.71
N LEU A 162 5.83 -1.96 -8.95
CA LEU A 162 5.20 -0.83 -8.27
C LEU A 162 3.87 -0.53 -8.95
N VAL A 163 2.78 -0.58 -8.19
CA VAL A 163 1.41 -0.31 -8.63
C VAL A 163 0.89 0.90 -7.87
N ILE A 164 0.66 2.01 -8.55
CA ILE A 164 0.14 3.24 -7.94
C ILE A 164 -1.33 3.41 -8.34
N HIS A 165 -2.21 3.43 -7.35
CA HIS A 165 -3.65 3.55 -7.50
C HIS A 165 -4.10 5.01 -7.51
N ASN A 166 -5.30 5.27 -8.02
CA ASN A 166 -5.98 6.57 -7.94
C ASN A 166 -5.17 7.76 -8.53
N MET A 167 -4.40 7.54 -9.60
CA MET A 167 -3.67 8.63 -10.25
C MET A 167 -4.02 8.78 -11.73
N ASP A 168 -3.97 10.01 -12.23
CA ASP A 168 -4.02 10.27 -13.67
C ASP A 168 -2.74 9.75 -14.35
N GLU A 169 -2.81 9.50 -15.65
CA GLU A 169 -1.64 9.06 -16.41
C GLU A 169 -0.50 10.08 -16.25
N PRO A 170 0.69 9.65 -15.78
CA PRO A 170 1.81 10.56 -15.58
C PRO A 170 2.43 10.96 -16.93
N VAL A 171 2.96 12.18 -16.99
CA VAL A 171 3.67 12.68 -18.18
C VAL A 171 4.96 11.90 -18.42
N LYS A 172 5.63 11.48 -17.35
CA LYS A 172 6.86 10.67 -17.39
C LYS A 172 7.21 10.10 -16.03
N VAL A 173 7.87 8.96 -16.03
CA VAL A 173 8.52 8.36 -14.87
C VAL A 173 10.04 8.37 -15.09
N LYS A 174 10.81 8.71 -14.07
CA LYS A 174 12.28 8.66 -14.10
C LYS A 174 12.85 7.94 -12.89
N HIS A 175 13.95 7.21 -13.09
CA HIS A 175 14.82 6.69 -12.05
C HIS A 175 16.23 7.23 -12.34
N ASN A 176 16.88 7.89 -11.38
CA ASN A 176 18.24 8.42 -11.56
C ASN A 176 18.42 9.22 -12.87
N LYS A 177 17.47 10.14 -13.13
CA LYS A 177 17.35 10.99 -14.34
C LYS A 177 17.03 10.25 -15.65
N LYS A 178 17.12 8.92 -15.71
CA LYS A 178 16.77 8.09 -16.87
C LYS A 178 15.27 7.82 -16.90
N LYS A 179 14.66 7.88 -18.10
CA LYS A 179 13.23 7.55 -18.28
C LYS A 179 13.00 6.07 -17.97
N GLN A 180 11.92 5.77 -17.26
CA GLN A 180 11.46 4.41 -16.99
C GLN A 180 10.23 4.09 -17.84
N LYS A 181 10.11 2.82 -18.22
CA LYS A 181 8.89 2.31 -18.87
C LYS A 181 7.82 2.12 -17.80
N PHE A 182 6.57 2.35 -18.18
CA PHE A 182 5.41 2.11 -17.34
C PHE A 182 4.22 1.67 -18.20
N ASN A 183 3.23 1.08 -17.56
CA ASN A 183 1.91 0.81 -18.13
C ASN A 183 0.88 1.62 -17.34
N TYR A 184 -0.12 2.17 -18.02
CA TYR A 184 -1.22 2.88 -17.38
C TYR A 184 -2.56 2.26 -17.77
N ASN A 185 -3.38 1.96 -16.77
CA ASN A 185 -4.75 1.50 -16.95
C ASN A 185 -5.72 2.65 -16.63
N ASN A 186 -6.32 3.23 -17.67
CA ASN A 186 -7.25 4.34 -17.53
C ASN A 186 -8.59 3.95 -16.87
N ALA A 187 -9.04 2.71 -17.00
CA ALA A 187 -10.31 2.27 -16.41
C ALA A 187 -10.25 2.28 -14.88
N ASN A 188 -9.11 1.86 -14.32
CA ASN A 188 -8.89 1.77 -12.87
C ASN A 188 -7.98 2.89 -12.33
N ARG A 189 -7.52 3.79 -13.21
CA ARG A 189 -6.59 4.89 -12.87
C ARG A 189 -5.33 4.39 -12.15
N THR A 190 -4.74 3.34 -12.69
CA THR A 190 -3.61 2.62 -12.07
C THR A 190 -2.37 2.71 -12.94
N LEU A 191 -1.24 3.09 -12.34
CA LEU A 191 0.08 3.09 -12.96
C LEU A 191 0.89 1.87 -12.50
N THR A 192 1.49 1.13 -13.42
CA THR A 192 2.35 -0.02 -13.11
C THR A 192 3.76 0.21 -13.65
N ILE A 193 4.76 0.10 -12.80
CA ILE A 193 6.18 0.29 -13.13
C ILE A 193 6.97 -0.96 -12.70
N PRO A 194 7.55 -1.73 -13.65
CA PRO A 194 8.50 -2.78 -13.32
C PRO A 194 9.87 -2.18 -12.94
N LEU A 195 10.44 -2.65 -11.84
CA LEU A 195 11.69 -2.15 -11.27
C LEU A 195 12.61 -3.31 -10.92
N GLU A 196 13.91 -3.09 -11.11
CA GLU A 196 14.96 -3.88 -10.50
C GLU A 196 15.68 -3.01 -9.48
N TRP A 197 15.77 -3.48 -8.24
CA TRP A 197 16.36 -2.74 -7.14
C TRP A 197 17.46 -3.55 -6.47
N ASN A 198 18.68 -3.05 -6.49
CA ASN A 198 19.76 -3.58 -5.67
C ASN A 198 19.67 -2.96 -4.27
N THR A 199 19.39 -3.75 -3.24
CA THR A 199 19.17 -3.25 -1.87
C THR A 199 20.39 -2.66 -1.19
N LYS A 200 21.56 -2.75 -1.83
CA LYS A 200 22.75 -1.99 -1.42
C LYS A 200 22.57 -0.48 -1.60
N ASP A 201 21.81 -0.06 -2.60
CA ASP A 201 21.68 1.34 -3.01
C ASP A 201 20.23 1.80 -2.83
N LYS A 202 20.03 3.08 -2.55
CA LYS A 202 18.70 3.70 -2.61
C LYS A 202 18.16 3.67 -4.04
N LEU A 203 16.88 3.36 -4.21
CA LEU A 203 16.16 3.55 -5.46
C LEU A 203 15.21 4.74 -5.33
N GLU A 204 15.29 5.67 -6.26
CA GLU A 204 14.50 6.91 -6.26
C GLU A 204 13.77 7.06 -7.59
N LEU A 205 12.44 7.17 -7.52
CA LEU A 205 11.57 7.41 -8.66
C LEU A 205 10.95 8.79 -8.59
N ASN A 206 11.04 9.51 -9.69
CA ASN A 206 10.41 10.80 -9.88
C ASN A 206 9.30 10.68 -10.93
N ILE A 207 8.05 10.79 -10.49
CA ILE A 207 6.85 10.60 -11.30
C ILE A 207 6.20 11.96 -11.55
N LYS A 208 6.26 12.45 -12.78
CA LYS A 208 5.69 13.75 -13.12
C LYS A 208 4.19 13.63 -13.39
N LEU A 209 3.40 14.20 -12.50
CA LEU A 209 1.95 14.26 -12.58
C LEU A 209 1.50 15.19 -13.72
N SER A 210 0.40 14.83 -14.35
CA SER A 210 -0.31 15.68 -15.30
C SER A 210 -0.88 16.90 -14.56
N LYS A 211 -0.89 18.08 -15.19
CA LYS A 211 -1.52 19.26 -14.59
C LYS A 211 -3.03 19.05 -14.57
N LYS A 212 -3.66 19.31 -13.42
CA LYS A 212 -5.11 19.49 -13.33
C LYS A 212 -5.55 20.73 -14.12
#